data_AF-A0A4Q5M3J5-F1
#
_entry.id   AF-A0A4Q5M3J5-F1
#
_cell.length_a   1.000
_cell.length_b   1.000
_cell.length_c   1.000
_cell.angle_alpha   90.00
_cell.angle_beta   90.00
_cell.angle_gamma   90.00
#
_symmetry.space_group_name_H-M   'P 1'
#
loop_
_entity.id
_entity.type
_entity.pdbx_description
1 polymer ?
#
loop_
_entity_poly.entity_id
_entity_poly.type
_entity_poly.pdbx_seq_one_letter_code
_entity_poly.pdbx_strand_id
1 'polypeptide(L)'
;MDDILQNQIEDYVAGIMPEKTKLEFEQKVKNDFHLQQQIEEIRRVQEALMRANARVSVANARAIINKPKRGLTYVLGTFGAAAAIVLFLLSTSITFSPKEFNYRGDGVSLNNETQTRANDYEKATRLVEQGENPAQAIKILKRLKDDENVSKNYRNEAKWMLVVAYLQDGNAENAEKIFDEVKWEDTGRPFSTWEITKIHWQIFWGKLF
;
A
#
# COMPACT_ATOMS: atom_id res chain seq x y z
N MET A 1 -61.67 4.79 35.62
CA MET A 1 -61.28 5.47 34.37
C MET A 1 -61.57 4.48 33.28
N ASP A 2 -62.45 4.81 32.33
CA ASP A 2 -62.88 3.85 31.31
C ASP A 2 -61.69 3.50 30.43
N ASP A 3 -61.36 2.21 30.32
CA ASP A 3 -60.29 1.69 29.44
C ASP A 3 -60.46 2.17 27.99
N ILE A 4 -61.70 2.45 27.59
CA ILE A 4 -62.06 3.01 26.29
C ILE A 4 -61.52 4.45 26.12
N LEU A 5 -61.61 5.28 27.15
CA LEU A 5 -61.13 6.67 27.11
C LEU A 5 -59.60 6.71 27.07
N GLN A 6 -58.94 5.82 27.81
CA GLN A 6 -57.48 5.72 27.80
C GLN A 6 -56.96 5.33 26.40
N ASN A 7 -57.55 4.31 25.76
CA ASN A 7 -57.18 3.93 24.40
C ASN A 7 -57.40 5.08 23.39
N GLN A 8 -58.48 5.86 23.54
CA GLN A 8 -58.72 7.03 22.70
C GLN A 8 -57.65 8.12 22.89
N ILE A 9 -57.19 8.35 24.12
CA ILE A 9 -56.10 9.30 24.38
C ILE A 9 -54.80 8.81 23.72
N GLU A 10 -54.49 7.53 23.87
CA GLU A 10 -53.29 6.92 23.28
C GLU A 10 -53.31 7.00 21.75
N ASP A 11 -54.44 6.65 21.12
CA ASP A 11 -54.64 6.73 19.66
C ASP A 11 -54.54 8.17 19.14
N TYR A 12 -55.07 9.14 19.91
CA TYR A 12 -55.01 10.56 19.58
C TYR A 12 -53.58 11.09 19.62
N VAL A 13 -52.84 10.81 20.69
CA VAL A 13 -51.46 11.26 20.86
C VAL A 13 -50.53 10.55 19.86
N ALA A 14 -50.76 9.28 19.56
CA ALA A 14 -50.03 8.53 18.54
C ALA A 14 -50.38 8.96 17.10
N GLY A 15 -51.43 9.76 16.90
CA GLY A 15 -51.84 10.27 15.59
C GLY A 15 -52.50 9.22 14.68
N ILE A 16 -52.95 8.09 15.24
CA ILE A 16 -53.60 7.00 14.51
C ILE A 16 -55.13 7.07 14.57
N MET A 17 -55.67 8.04 15.31
CA MET A 17 -57.11 8.27 15.40
C MET A 17 -57.71 8.71 14.04
N PRO A 18 -58.77 8.04 13.55
CA PRO A 18 -59.47 8.43 12.32
C PRO A 18 -59.96 9.89 12.35
N GLU A 19 -59.94 10.57 11.21
CA GLU A 19 -60.23 12.01 11.14
C GLU A 19 -61.62 12.39 11.68
N LYS A 20 -62.63 11.56 11.41
CA LYS A 20 -63.99 11.76 11.91
C LYS A 20 -64.07 11.70 13.44
N THR A 21 -63.44 10.70 14.06
CA THR A 21 -63.45 10.53 15.53
C THR A 21 -62.52 11.54 16.22
N LYS A 22 -61.45 11.95 15.54
CA LYS A 22 -60.54 13.00 16.01
C LYS A 22 -61.25 14.33 16.22
N LEU A 23 -62.10 14.76 15.29
CA LEU A 23 -62.86 16.02 15.42
C LEU A 23 -63.82 16.00 16.62
N GLU A 24 -64.52 14.88 16.83
CA GLU A 24 -65.40 14.69 17.97
C GLU A 24 -64.62 14.67 19.30
N PHE A 25 -63.44 14.04 19.29
CA PHE A 25 -62.55 13.97 20.45
C PHE A 25 -61.96 15.34 20.79
N GLU A 26 -61.53 16.12 19.80
CA GLU A 26 -61.01 17.49 20.01
C GLU A 26 -62.06 18.43 20.63
N GLN A 27 -63.33 18.25 20.28
CA GLN A 27 -64.41 19.00 20.94
C GLN A 27 -64.55 18.61 22.42
N LYS A 28 -64.43 17.32 22.76
CA LYS A 28 -64.43 16.86 24.16
C LYS A 28 -63.22 17.41 24.93
N VAL A 29 -62.04 17.37 24.31
CA VAL A 29 -60.80 17.92 24.89
C VAL A 29 -60.94 19.42 25.17
N LYS A 30 -61.58 20.20 24.29
CA LYS A 30 -61.79 21.64 24.54
C LYS A 30 -62.67 21.92 25.77
N ASN A 31 -63.60 21.03 26.07
CA ASN A 31 -64.58 21.22 27.13
C ASN A 31 -64.17 20.57 28.47
N ASP A 32 -63.16 19.70 28.47
CA ASP A 32 -62.69 18.98 29.65
C ASP A 32 -61.20 19.29 29.95
N PHE A 33 -60.99 20.08 31.00
CA PHE A 33 -59.64 20.47 31.45
C PHE A 33 -58.82 19.27 31.97
N HIS A 34 -59.46 18.29 32.60
CA HIS A 34 -58.76 17.11 33.11
C HIS A 34 -58.27 16.24 31.95
N LEU A 35 -59.07 16.10 30.90
CA LEU A 35 -58.68 15.38 29.68
C LEU A 35 -57.50 16.07 28.96
N GLN A 36 -57.46 17.41 28.93
CA GLN A 36 -56.31 18.16 28.42
C GLN A 36 -55.02 17.85 29.19
N GLN A 37 -55.10 17.82 30.52
CA GLN A 37 -53.95 17.50 31.36
C GLN A 37 -53.42 16.08 31.10
N GLN A 38 -54.30 15.09 30.97
CA GLN A 38 -53.90 13.72 30.68
C GLN A 38 -53.22 13.57 29.31
N ILE A 39 -53.72 14.25 28.28
CA ILE A 39 -53.09 14.26 26.94
C ILE A 39 -51.69 14.87 27.02
N GLU A 40 -51.53 15.97 27.75
CA GLU A 40 -50.25 16.66 27.92
C GLU A 40 -49.25 15.80 28.70
N GLU A 41 -49.70 15.09 29.75
CA GLU A 41 -48.85 14.14 30.50
C GLU A 41 -48.36 12.99 29.62
N ILE A 42 -49.25 12.37 28.85
CA ILE A 42 -48.89 11.26 27.96
C ILE A 42 -47.94 11.75 26.86
N ARG A 43 -48.17 12.95 26.31
CA ARG A 43 -47.26 13.57 25.34
C ARG A 43 -45.87 13.79 25.92
N ARG A 44 -45.75 14.29 27.15
CA ARG A 44 -44.46 14.47 27.84
C ARG A 44 -43.73 13.14 28.05
N VAL A 45 -44.46 12.08 28.42
CA VAL A 45 -43.88 10.73 28.57
C VAL A 45 -43.37 10.20 27.22
N GLN A 46 -44.15 10.35 26.14
CA GLN A 46 -43.71 9.94 24.80
C GLN A 46 -42.46 10.71 24.35
N GLU A 47 -42.41 12.03 24.55
CA GLU A 47 -41.22 12.82 24.22
C GLU A 47 -40.00 12.39 25.05
N ALA A 48 -40.18 12.09 26.33
CA ALA A 48 -39.11 11.59 27.19
C ALA A 48 -38.59 10.22 26.71
N LEU A 49 -39.48 9.30 26.33
CA LEU A 49 -39.14 8.00 25.78
C LEU A 49 -38.42 8.12 24.42
N MET A 50 -38.89 9.00 23.53
CA MET A 50 -38.20 9.25 22.25
C MET A 50 -36.78 9.79 22.47
N ARG A 51 -36.61 10.74 23.40
CA ARG A 51 -35.28 11.26 23.76
C ARG A 51 -34.39 10.17 24.39
N ALA A 52 -34.95 9.30 25.23
CA ALA A 52 -34.22 8.19 25.81
C ALA A 52 -33.78 7.18 24.74
N ASN A 53 -34.68 6.78 23.85
CA ASN A 53 -34.38 5.88 22.74
C ASN A 53 -33.34 6.47 21.78
N ALA A 54 -33.43 7.76 21.46
CA ALA A 54 -32.41 8.45 20.66
C ALA A 54 -31.04 8.42 21.35
N ARG A 55 -30.98 8.66 22.67
CA ARG A 55 -29.73 8.56 23.45
C ARG A 55 -29.17 7.14 23.45
N VAL A 56 -30.01 6.12 23.59
CA VAL A 56 -29.61 4.70 23.52
C VAL A 56 -29.08 4.34 22.14
N SER A 57 -29.77 4.76 21.07
CA SER A 57 -29.33 4.55 19.69
C SER A 57 -27.99 5.25 19.39
N VAL A 58 -27.80 6.48 19.89
CA VAL A 58 -26.52 7.20 19.77
C VAL A 58 -25.42 6.54 20.59
N ALA A 59 -25.72 6.07 21.81
CA ALA A 59 -24.76 5.33 22.64
C ALA A 59 -24.35 4.00 22.00
N ASN A 60 -25.30 3.26 21.42
CA ASN A 60 -25.04 2.02 20.69
C ASN A 60 -24.26 2.27 19.40
N ALA A 61 -24.58 3.33 18.64
CA ALA A 61 -23.82 3.73 17.46
C ALA A 61 -22.38 4.12 17.83
N ARG A 62 -22.20 4.89 18.91
CA ARG A 62 -20.87 5.20 19.47
C ARG A 62 -20.15 3.95 19.94
N ALA A 63 -20.82 2.97 20.53
CA ALA A 63 -20.22 1.70 20.92
C ALA A 63 -19.79 0.86 19.72
N ILE A 64 -20.48 0.94 18.58
CA ILE A 64 -20.08 0.29 17.32
C ILE A 64 -18.86 1.01 16.71
N ILE A 65 -18.84 2.35 16.71
CA ILE A 65 -17.74 3.16 16.16
C ILE A 65 -16.49 3.07 17.04
N ASN A 66 -16.65 3.11 18.37
CA ASN A 66 -15.56 3.07 19.34
C ASN A 66 -15.23 1.66 19.84
N LYS A 67 -15.81 0.59 19.27
CA LYS A 67 -15.35 -0.77 19.56
C LYS A 67 -13.92 -0.89 18.98
N PRO A 68 -12.86 -0.99 19.80
CA PRO A 68 -11.53 -1.23 19.27
C PRO A 68 -11.59 -2.58 18.57
N LYS A 69 -11.36 -2.57 17.25
CA LYS A 69 -11.28 -3.78 16.43
C LYS A 69 -10.07 -4.58 16.89
N ARG A 70 -10.23 -5.41 17.93
CA ARG A 70 -9.25 -6.39 18.37
C ARG A 70 -9.12 -7.46 17.28
N GLY A 71 -8.05 -7.39 16.51
CA GLY A 71 -7.20 -8.57 16.28
C GLY A 71 -7.28 -9.32 14.95
N LEU A 72 -8.32 -9.19 14.11
CA LEU A 72 -8.42 -10.06 12.92
C LEU A 72 -8.13 -9.39 11.57
N THR A 73 -8.37 -8.08 11.43
CA THR A 73 -8.20 -7.38 10.13
C THR A 73 -6.76 -7.08 9.77
N TYR A 74 -5.85 -7.05 10.74
CA TYR A 74 -4.42 -6.81 10.46
C TYR A 74 -3.74 -8.00 9.78
N VAL A 75 -4.25 -9.23 9.93
CA VAL A 75 -3.60 -10.40 9.34
C VAL A 75 -3.92 -10.46 7.84
N LEU A 76 -5.18 -10.35 7.43
CA LEU A 76 -5.54 -10.38 6.00
C LEU A 76 -5.13 -9.12 5.23
N GLY A 77 -5.15 -7.93 5.87
CA GLY A 77 -4.70 -6.70 5.23
C GLY A 77 -3.19 -6.63 4.99
N THR A 78 -2.39 -7.20 5.91
CA THR A 78 -0.92 -7.19 5.77
C THR A 78 -0.43 -8.19 4.72
N PHE A 79 -1.06 -9.37 4.59
CA PHE A 79 -0.70 -10.30 3.50
C PHE A 79 -1.05 -9.75 2.12
N GLY A 80 -2.19 -9.08 1.96
CA GLY A 80 -2.55 -8.44 0.69
C GLY A 80 -1.61 -7.29 0.30
N ALA A 81 -1.26 -6.42 1.25
CA ALA A 81 -0.31 -5.34 1.01
C ALA A 81 1.11 -5.86 0.75
N ALA A 82 1.58 -6.86 1.50
CA ALA A 82 2.90 -7.47 1.29
C ALA A 82 2.99 -8.16 -0.08
N ALA A 83 1.96 -8.91 -0.49
CA ALA A 83 1.93 -9.55 -1.81
C ALA A 83 1.89 -8.53 -2.96
N ALA A 84 1.14 -7.43 -2.81
CA ALA A 84 1.12 -6.34 -3.80
C ALA A 84 2.47 -5.61 -3.89
N ILE A 85 3.14 -5.38 -2.76
CA ILE A 85 4.50 -4.82 -2.72
C ILE A 85 5.49 -5.79 -3.39
N VAL A 86 5.39 -7.10 -3.13
CA VAL A 86 6.24 -8.11 -3.77
C VAL A 86 5.99 -8.18 -5.28
N LEU A 87 4.75 -8.19 -5.74
CA LEU A 87 4.42 -8.15 -7.17
C LEU A 87 4.89 -6.86 -7.84
N PHE A 88 4.76 -5.72 -7.17
CA PHE A 88 5.29 -4.44 -7.64
C PHE A 88 6.84 -4.41 -7.67
N LEU A 89 7.50 -5.05 -6.71
CA LEU A 89 8.95 -5.20 -6.69
C LEU A 89 9.45 -6.10 -7.82
N LEU A 90 8.70 -7.16 -8.16
CA LEU A 90 9.02 -8.03 -9.29
C LEU A 90 8.71 -7.38 -10.65
N SER A 91 7.67 -6.55 -10.75
CA SER A 91 7.23 -5.96 -12.02
C SER A 91 8.01 -4.71 -12.44
N THR A 92 8.66 -4.03 -11.49
CA THR A 92 9.43 -2.81 -11.81
C THR A 92 10.82 -3.20 -12.31
N SER A 93 11.25 -2.65 -13.44
CA SER A 93 12.63 -2.80 -13.92
C SER A 93 13.60 -2.12 -12.94
N ILE A 94 14.81 -2.66 -12.81
CA ILE A 94 15.89 -1.97 -12.11
C ILE A 94 16.39 -0.89 -13.07
N THR A 95 16.11 0.38 -12.74
CA THR A 95 16.57 1.52 -13.53
C THR A 95 17.97 1.90 -13.08
N PHE A 96 18.94 1.88 -13.98
CA PHE A 96 20.27 2.41 -13.70
C PHE A 96 20.19 3.94 -13.67
N SER A 97 20.80 4.58 -12.66
CA SER A 97 21.10 6.00 -12.80
C SER A 97 22.22 6.14 -13.82
N PRO A 98 21.98 6.76 -15.00
CA PRO A 98 23.01 6.90 -16.02
C PRO A 98 24.09 7.83 -15.46
N LYS A 99 25.22 7.25 -15.05
CA LYS A 99 26.44 8.01 -14.85
C LYS A 99 27.18 8.00 -16.17
N GLU A 100 27.44 9.19 -16.70
CA GLU A 100 28.31 9.35 -17.86
C GLU A 100 29.66 8.71 -17.56
N PHE A 101 30.16 7.97 -18.56
CA PHE A 101 31.48 7.38 -18.51
C PHE A 101 32.52 8.50 -18.35
N ASN A 102 33.01 8.68 -17.12
CA ASN A 102 34.05 9.64 -16.80
C ASN A 102 35.43 9.00 -16.98
N TYR A 103 36.10 9.31 -18.09
CA TYR A 103 37.51 8.96 -18.28
C TYR A 103 38.35 9.77 -17.30
N ARG A 104 38.85 9.14 -16.22
CA ARG A 104 39.91 9.75 -15.43
C ARG A 104 41.24 9.45 -16.10
N GLY A 105 41.61 10.30 -17.05
CA GLY A 105 42.90 10.25 -17.74
C GLY A 105 43.10 11.52 -18.53
N ASP A 106 43.94 12.41 -18.00
CA ASP A 106 44.43 13.61 -18.66
C ASP A 106 44.86 13.30 -20.10
N GLY A 107 44.25 13.95 -21.10
CA GLY A 107 44.85 14.40 -22.36
C GLY A 107 45.63 13.43 -23.27
N VAL A 108 45.81 12.15 -22.92
CA VAL A 108 46.59 11.19 -23.69
C VAL A 108 45.63 10.38 -24.54
N SER A 109 45.83 10.45 -25.86
CA SER A 109 45.10 9.70 -26.89
C SER A 109 44.64 8.33 -26.39
N LEU A 110 43.32 8.11 -26.37
CA LEU A 110 42.73 6.82 -26.02
C LEU A 110 43.38 5.72 -26.85
N ASN A 111 44.07 4.79 -26.18
CA ASN A 111 44.50 3.55 -26.81
C ASN A 111 43.24 2.84 -27.36
N ASN A 112 43.30 2.29 -28.57
CA ASN A 112 42.17 1.60 -29.23
C ASN A 112 41.56 0.51 -28.33
N GLU A 113 42.37 -0.12 -27.48
CA GLU A 113 41.92 -1.11 -26.50
C GLU A 113 41.02 -0.51 -25.41
N THR A 114 41.35 0.67 -24.89
CA THR A 114 40.55 1.35 -23.85
C THR A 114 39.19 1.76 -24.43
N GLN A 115 39.17 2.24 -25.67
CA GLN A 115 37.94 2.61 -26.34
C GLN A 115 37.05 1.41 -26.67
N THR A 116 37.66 0.27 -27.03
CA THR A 116 36.93 -0.99 -27.22
C THR A 116 36.24 -1.43 -25.92
N ARG A 117 36.90 -1.28 -24.77
CA ARG A 117 36.33 -1.66 -23.46
C ARG A 117 35.22 -0.73 -23.00
N ALA A 118 35.32 0.56 -23.31
CA ALA A 118 34.22 1.50 -23.07
C ALA A 118 32.99 1.16 -23.93
N ASN A 119 33.20 0.86 -25.22
CA ASN A 119 32.13 0.39 -26.10
C ASN A 119 31.49 -0.92 -25.61
N ASP A 120 32.32 -1.84 -25.10
CA ASP A 120 31.84 -3.08 -24.49
C ASP A 120 31.02 -2.82 -23.22
N TYR A 121 31.44 -1.87 -22.38
CA TYR A 121 30.69 -1.45 -21.20
C TYR A 121 29.34 -0.85 -21.59
N GLU A 122 29.30 0.13 -22.50
CA GLU A 122 28.05 0.72 -22.98
C GLU A 122 27.11 -0.32 -23.59
N LYS A 123 27.66 -1.25 -24.37
CA LYS A 123 26.88 -2.34 -24.96
C LYS A 123 26.30 -3.24 -23.86
N ALA A 124 27.08 -3.60 -22.85
CA ALA A 124 26.59 -4.39 -21.73
C ALA A 124 25.49 -3.65 -20.95
N THR A 125 25.66 -2.36 -20.68
CA THR A 125 24.66 -1.52 -20.01
C THR A 125 23.33 -1.55 -20.76
N ARG A 126 23.35 -1.31 -22.08
CA ARG A 126 22.13 -1.35 -22.91
C ARG A 126 21.45 -2.73 -22.87
N LEU A 127 22.24 -3.80 -22.97
CA LEU A 127 21.70 -5.17 -22.91
C LEU A 127 21.04 -5.48 -21.56
N VAL A 128 21.61 -5.00 -20.45
CA VAL A 128 21.03 -5.17 -19.11
C VAL A 128 19.81 -4.27 -18.91
N GLU A 129 19.84 -3.03 -19.40
CA GLU A 129 18.69 -2.11 -19.33
C GLU A 129 17.47 -2.60 -20.12
N GLN A 130 17.71 -3.16 -21.31
CA GLN A 130 16.67 -3.67 -22.20
C GLN A 130 16.21 -5.09 -21.82
N GLY A 131 17.06 -5.87 -21.14
CA GLY A 131 16.76 -7.24 -20.73
C GLY A 131 16.62 -8.25 -21.89
N GLU A 132 16.97 -7.86 -23.12
CA GLU A 132 16.74 -8.67 -24.32
C GLU A 132 17.70 -9.86 -24.46
N ASN A 133 18.92 -9.78 -23.91
CA ASN A 133 19.92 -10.85 -24.02
C ASN A 133 20.87 -10.89 -22.81
N PRO A 134 20.43 -11.45 -21.67
CA PRO A 134 21.22 -11.47 -20.44
C PRO A 134 22.50 -12.32 -20.59
N ALA A 135 22.47 -13.41 -21.37
CA ALA A 135 23.64 -14.24 -21.62
C ALA A 135 24.80 -13.47 -22.30
N GLN A 136 24.48 -12.62 -23.28
CA GLN A 136 25.49 -11.79 -23.94
C GLN A 136 26.04 -10.70 -23.00
N ALA A 137 25.17 -10.09 -22.18
CA ALA A 137 25.59 -9.14 -21.17
C ALA A 137 26.55 -9.79 -20.14
N ILE A 138 26.19 -10.96 -19.61
CA ILE A 138 27.04 -11.74 -18.68
C ILE A 138 28.42 -12.00 -19.28
N LYS A 139 28.50 -12.40 -20.55
CA LYS A 139 29.77 -12.68 -21.22
C LYS A 139 30.68 -11.45 -21.27
N ILE A 140 30.12 -10.28 -21.60
CA ILE A 140 30.89 -9.03 -21.68
C ILE A 140 31.32 -8.58 -20.28
N LEU A 141 30.40 -8.58 -19.32
CA LEU A 141 30.63 -8.11 -17.95
C LEU A 141 31.61 -9.00 -17.18
N LYS A 142 31.59 -10.33 -17.40
CA LYS A 142 32.60 -11.26 -16.84
C LYS A 142 34.02 -10.92 -17.24
N ARG A 143 34.23 -10.47 -18.48
CA ARG A 143 35.55 -10.05 -18.95
C ARG A 143 35.96 -8.71 -18.33
N LEU A 144 35.03 -7.78 -18.21
CA LEU A 144 35.30 -6.44 -17.67
C LEU A 144 35.57 -6.45 -16.17
N LYS A 145 34.96 -7.36 -15.39
CA LYS A 145 35.09 -7.36 -13.93
C LYS A 145 36.52 -7.61 -13.43
N ASP A 146 37.30 -8.40 -14.17
CA ASP A 146 38.65 -8.85 -13.79
C ASP A 146 39.76 -8.11 -14.56
N ASP A 147 39.42 -7.21 -15.48
CA ASP A 147 40.39 -6.52 -16.34
C ASP A 147 41.11 -5.38 -15.60
N GLU A 148 42.40 -5.58 -15.28
CA GLU A 148 43.21 -4.61 -14.53
C GLU A 148 43.38 -3.27 -15.22
N ASN A 149 43.25 -3.20 -16.54
CA ASN A 149 43.32 -1.91 -17.25
C ASN A 149 41.97 -1.19 -17.34
N VAL A 150 40.92 -1.76 -16.73
CA VAL A 150 39.66 -1.06 -16.48
C VAL A 150 39.72 -0.41 -15.09
N SER A 151 39.27 0.84 -14.99
CA SER A 151 39.30 1.58 -13.72
C SER A 151 38.57 0.80 -12.62
N LYS A 152 39.04 0.92 -11.37
CA LYS A 152 38.41 0.24 -10.23
C LYS A 152 36.90 0.54 -10.12
N ASN A 153 36.49 1.78 -10.42
CA ASN A 153 35.09 2.16 -10.41
C ASN A 153 34.29 1.39 -11.48
N TYR A 154 34.80 1.28 -12.70
CA TYR A 154 34.11 0.53 -13.77
C TYR A 154 34.09 -0.96 -13.54
N ARG A 155 35.15 -1.53 -12.95
CA ARG A 155 35.12 -2.93 -12.53
C ARG A 155 34.02 -3.16 -11.51
N ASN A 156 33.87 -2.27 -10.55
CA ASN A 156 32.81 -2.35 -9.54
C ASN A 156 31.41 -2.21 -10.14
N GLU A 157 31.21 -1.25 -11.06
CA GLU A 157 29.94 -1.10 -11.76
C GLU A 157 29.63 -2.32 -12.66
N ALA A 158 30.64 -2.87 -13.33
CA ALA A 158 30.48 -4.08 -14.13
C ALA A 158 30.10 -5.29 -13.27
N LYS A 159 30.64 -5.42 -12.05
CA LYS A 159 30.20 -6.46 -11.09
C LYS A 159 28.73 -6.23 -10.68
N TRP A 160 28.33 -5.00 -10.40
CA TRP A 160 26.94 -4.65 -10.09
C TRP A 160 25.97 -4.96 -11.24
N MET A 161 26.32 -4.60 -12.47
CA MET A 161 25.55 -4.96 -13.67
C MET A 161 25.52 -6.47 -13.88
N LEU A 162 26.61 -7.18 -13.55
CA LEU A 162 26.68 -8.63 -13.67
C LEU A 162 25.69 -9.33 -12.72
N VAL A 163 25.46 -8.79 -11.51
CA VAL A 163 24.41 -9.27 -10.61
C VAL A 163 23.03 -9.16 -11.27
N VAL A 164 22.72 -8.00 -11.85
CA VAL A 164 21.43 -7.78 -12.52
C VAL A 164 21.27 -8.70 -13.74
N ALA A 165 22.32 -8.86 -14.55
CA ALA A 165 22.30 -9.73 -15.70
C ALA A 165 22.08 -11.20 -15.31
N TYR A 166 22.67 -11.67 -14.20
CA TYR A 166 22.39 -13.01 -13.67
C TYR A 166 20.97 -13.18 -13.17
N LEU A 167 20.40 -12.15 -12.53
CA LEU A 167 19.00 -12.18 -12.12
C LEU A 167 18.05 -12.25 -13.33
N GLN A 168 18.36 -11.52 -14.41
CA GLN A 168 17.62 -11.60 -15.67
C GLN A 168 17.74 -12.96 -16.37
N ASP A 169 18.89 -13.63 -16.23
CA ASP A 169 19.15 -14.98 -16.74
C ASP A 169 18.54 -16.08 -15.84
N GLY A 170 17.92 -15.73 -14.71
CA GLY A 170 17.38 -16.69 -13.73
C GLY A 170 18.43 -17.41 -12.89
N ASN A 171 19.68 -16.94 -12.90
CA ASN A 171 20.79 -17.57 -12.19
C ASN A 171 21.04 -16.90 -10.82
N ALA A 172 20.14 -17.13 -9.88
CA ALA A 172 20.18 -16.46 -8.57
C ALA A 172 21.42 -16.83 -7.73
N GLU A 173 21.95 -18.06 -7.85
CA GLU A 173 23.16 -18.47 -7.14
C GLU A 173 24.40 -17.68 -7.56
N ASN A 174 24.58 -17.46 -8.86
CA ASN A 174 25.71 -16.67 -9.34
C ASN A 174 25.51 -15.18 -9.08
N ALA A 175 24.27 -14.69 -9.08
CA ALA A 175 23.95 -13.33 -8.66
C ALA A 175 24.34 -13.08 -7.20
N GLU A 176 24.02 -14.01 -6.29
CA GLU A 176 24.38 -13.92 -4.86
C GLU A 176 25.90 -13.86 -4.65
N LYS A 177 26.65 -14.75 -5.30
CA LYS A 177 28.12 -14.77 -5.19
C LYS A 177 28.75 -13.42 -5.54
N ILE A 178 28.36 -12.86 -6.69
CA ILE A 178 28.90 -11.55 -7.10
C ILE A 178 28.37 -10.43 -6.21
N PHE A 179 27.11 -10.50 -5.76
CA PHE A 179 26.54 -9.49 -4.86
C PHE A 179 27.30 -9.41 -3.53
N ASP A 180 27.67 -10.55 -2.95
CA ASP A 180 28.44 -10.62 -1.71
C ASP A 180 29.89 -10.14 -1.89
N GLU A 181 30.50 -10.37 -3.06
CA GLU A 181 31.81 -9.83 -3.41
C GLU A 181 31.80 -8.29 -3.47
N VAL A 182 30.72 -7.69 -3.96
CA VAL A 182 30.63 -6.24 -4.21
C VAL A 182 30.19 -5.45 -2.99
N LYS A 183 29.46 -6.06 -2.05
CA LYS A 183 28.83 -5.43 -0.87
C LYS A 183 29.81 -4.61 0.00
N TRP A 184 31.11 -4.84 -0.11
CA TRP A 184 32.15 -4.29 0.77
C TRP A 184 33.16 -3.39 0.08
N GLU A 185 33.11 -3.20 -1.24
CA GLU A 185 34.04 -2.29 -1.92
C GLU A 185 33.54 -0.84 -1.84
N ASP A 186 34.23 -0.01 -1.04
CA ASP A 186 33.93 1.41 -0.75
C ASP A 186 33.93 2.35 -1.97
N THR A 187 34.21 1.82 -3.16
CA THR A 187 34.30 2.60 -4.40
C THR A 187 32.99 2.52 -5.18
N GLY A 188 32.26 3.64 -5.18
CA GLY A 188 31.25 3.99 -6.18
C GLY A 188 30.11 2.98 -6.32
N ARG A 189 29.14 3.00 -5.40
CA ARG A 189 27.89 2.26 -5.59
C ARG A 189 27.09 2.94 -6.72
N PRO A 190 26.79 2.26 -7.84
CA PRO A 190 25.93 2.80 -8.88
C PRO A 190 24.46 2.81 -8.47
N PHE A 191 24.12 2.01 -7.44
CA PHE A 191 22.78 1.84 -6.93
C PHE A 191 22.56 2.53 -5.58
N SER A 192 21.36 3.06 -5.39
CA SER A 192 20.83 3.51 -4.12
C SER A 192 20.65 2.35 -3.13
N THR A 193 20.60 2.65 -1.83
CA THR A 193 20.32 1.64 -0.78
C THR A 193 19.03 0.86 -1.06
N TRP A 194 18.04 1.50 -1.68
CA TRP A 194 16.78 0.88 -2.04
C TRP A 194 16.93 -0.17 -3.14
N GLU A 195 17.65 0.16 -4.21
CA GLU A 195 17.92 -0.77 -5.32
C GLU A 195 18.76 -1.96 -4.86
N ILE A 196 19.75 -1.74 -4.00
CA ILE A 196 20.53 -2.83 -3.38
C ILE A 196 19.62 -3.76 -2.58
N THR A 197 18.70 -3.20 -1.80
CA THR A 197 17.72 -3.98 -1.03
C THR A 197 16.80 -4.78 -1.96
N LYS A 198 16.36 -4.18 -3.06
CA LYS A 198 15.55 -4.86 -4.08
C LYS A 198 16.30 -6.01 -4.74
N ILE A 199 17.55 -5.81 -5.13
CA ILE A 199 18.43 -6.86 -5.69
C ILE A 199 18.57 -8.02 -4.69
N HIS A 200 18.81 -7.71 -3.41
CA HIS A 200 18.92 -8.73 -2.37
C HIS A 200 17.64 -9.58 -2.26
N TRP A 201 16.46 -8.95 -2.31
CA TRP A 201 15.19 -9.67 -2.32
C TRP A 201 14.98 -10.49 -3.60
N GLN A 202 15.35 -9.98 -4.77
CA GLN A 202 15.26 -10.72 -6.03
C GLN A 202 16.14 -11.97 -6.02
N ILE A 203 17.36 -11.88 -5.47
CA ILE A 203 18.25 -13.04 -5.25
C ILE A 203 17.58 -14.05 -4.32
N PHE A 204 17.07 -13.59 -3.16
CA PHE A 204 16.42 -14.45 -2.18
C PHE A 204 15.25 -15.23 -2.79
N TRP A 205 14.36 -14.54 -3.51
CA TRP A 205 13.19 -15.17 -4.13
C TRP A 205 13.56 -16.04 -5.34
N GLY A 206 14.54 -15.64 -6.15
CA GLY A 206 15.02 -16.45 -7.28
C GLY A 206 15.75 -17.73 -6.88
N LYS A 207 16.08 -17.91 -5.58
CA LYS A 207 16.56 -19.18 -5.02
C LYS A 207 15.43 -20.07 -4.50
N LEU A 208 14.27 -19.49 -4.19
CA LEU A 208 13.11 -20.19 -3.64
C LEU A 208 12.17 -20.74 -4.72
N PHE A 209 12.14 -20.11 -5.90
CA PHE A 209 11.30 -20.44 -7.05
C PHE A 209 12.16 -20.75 -8.26
#